data_AF-A0A966R0J1-F1
#
_entry.id   AF-A0A966R0J1-F1
#
_cell.length_a   1.000
_cell.length_b   1.000
_cell.length_c   1.000
_cell.angle_alpha   90.00
_cell.angle_beta   90.00
_cell.angle_gamma   90.00
#
_symmetry.space_group_name_H-M   'P 1'
#
loop_
_entity.id
_entity.type
_entity.pdbx_description
1 polymer ?
#
loop_
_entity_poly.entity_id
_entity_poly.type
_entity_poly.pdbx_seq_one_letter_code
_entity_poly.pdbx_strand_id
1 'polypeptide(L)'
;MDQSTFVYESYKLHANRLQVDFIYTTIKNSESFSFTETYIFNSKLPECLQTHRLLRMLHIASGISYYKLFFNADIEHPYAMSTKESTFWNSVFLNGLGEFMYVNNLSAEVLATFGPQEGRADQNTERITLTPRAVLGIGGGKDSIVAGELIKLIGVPLEGFILATGNATAQAALVGKTMHVPTHIVQRTIDPLLIQLQSRNDTYKGHIPVSLLFAITGALVAICQSSSYVIVANESSASIPRVQHNGSAVNHQWSKSFEAETLIQGYFKEYIHDDLTYFSAIRPMSSVAVAKMFSKYKQYFNVFTSDNFGFRIEASKRPSQRWSEESPKTLSSYILLAAWLQQNQLLIC
;
A
#
# COMPACT_ATOMS: atom_id res chain seq x y z
N MET A 1 -17.96 4.66 29.46
CA MET A 1 -17.33 4.59 28.13
C MET A 1 -16.41 3.40 28.18
N ASP A 2 -16.64 2.43 27.32
CA ASP A 2 -15.80 1.24 27.22
C ASP A 2 -14.40 1.68 26.78
N GLN A 3 -13.46 1.73 27.73
CA GLN A 3 -12.09 2.14 27.44
C GLN A 3 -11.43 1.05 26.61
N SER A 4 -10.90 1.42 25.45
CA SER A 4 -10.15 0.52 24.59
C SER A 4 -8.78 1.11 24.27
N THR A 5 -7.79 0.24 24.17
CA THR A 5 -6.40 0.62 23.91
C THR A 5 -5.85 -0.24 22.78
N PHE A 6 -5.09 0.38 21.88
CA PHE A 6 -4.36 -0.27 20.80
C PHE A 6 -2.87 0.00 20.96
N VAL A 7 -2.11 -1.05 21.22
CA VAL A 7 -0.69 -1.00 21.54
C VAL A 7 0.12 -1.52 20.35
N TYR A 8 1.02 -0.70 19.84
CA TYR A 8 2.07 -1.07 18.90
C TYR A 8 3.26 -1.68 19.65
N GLU A 9 3.16 -2.93 20.11
CA GLU A 9 4.14 -3.56 21.02
C GLU A 9 5.59 -3.45 20.54
N SER A 10 5.91 -4.07 19.41
CA SER A 10 7.27 -4.09 18.86
C SER A 10 7.30 -4.66 17.45
N TYR A 11 8.46 -4.56 16.80
CA TYR A 11 8.75 -5.36 15.61
C TYR A 11 10.00 -6.21 15.83
N LYS A 12 10.03 -7.40 15.21
CA LYS A 12 11.15 -8.34 15.27
C LYS A 12 11.65 -8.60 13.85
N LEU A 13 12.79 -8.00 13.52
CA LEU A 13 13.55 -8.38 12.32
C LEU A 13 14.33 -9.67 12.63
N HIS A 14 14.09 -10.73 11.87
CA HIS A 14 14.73 -12.02 12.06
C HIS A 14 16.22 -11.97 11.68
N ALA A 15 17.03 -12.87 12.23
CA ALA A 15 18.48 -12.89 12.02
C ALA A 15 18.88 -13.02 10.53
N ASN A 16 18.04 -13.66 9.70
CA ASN A 16 18.26 -13.76 8.26
C ASN A 16 18.02 -12.44 7.51
N ARG A 17 17.41 -11.44 8.16
CA ARG A 17 16.97 -10.14 7.61
C ARG A 17 16.05 -10.23 6.40
N LEU A 18 15.41 -11.39 6.23
CA LEU A 18 14.42 -11.66 5.19
C LEU A 18 13.00 -11.62 5.74
N GLN A 19 12.81 -11.68 7.05
CA GLN A 19 11.50 -11.68 7.68
C GLN A 19 11.43 -10.64 8.79
N VAL A 20 10.32 -9.92 8.87
CA VAL A 20 9.95 -9.07 10.00
C VAL A 20 8.55 -9.42 10.48
N ASP A 21 8.39 -9.54 11.79
CA ASP A 21 7.10 -9.68 12.45
C ASP A 21 6.76 -8.37 13.17
N PHE A 22 5.53 -7.89 13.00
CA PHE A 22 4.95 -6.73 13.67
C PHE A 22 3.93 -7.20 14.69
N ILE A 23 4.11 -6.79 15.95
CA ILE A 23 3.36 -7.31 17.08
C ILE A 23 2.46 -6.20 17.62
N TYR A 24 1.18 -6.51 17.78
CA TYR A 24 0.17 -5.58 18.27
C TYR A 24 -0.66 -6.22 19.37
N THR A 25 -1.17 -5.41 20.28
CA THR A 25 -2.18 -5.82 21.27
C THR A 25 -3.35 -4.84 21.22
N THR A 26 -4.57 -5.35 21.33
CA THR A 26 -5.73 -4.50 21.61
C THR A 26 -6.47 -5.00 22.83
N ILE A 27 -6.88 -4.07 23.68
CA ILE A 27 -7.64 -4.33 24.90
C ILE A 27 -8.98 -3.64 24.77
N LYS A 28 -10.08 -4.38 24.94
CA LYS A 28 -11.45 -3.85 24.95
C LYS A 28 -12.27 -4.61 25.99
N ASN A 29 -12.89 -3.89 26.92
CA ASN A 29 -13.79 -4.48 27.93
C ASN A 29 -13.18 -5.64 28.72
N SER A 30 -11.89 -5.53 29.06
CA SER A 30 -11.09 -6.59 29.72
C SER A 30 -10.77 -7.82 28.85
N GLU A 31 -11.21 -7.87 27.58
CA GLU A 31 -10.70 -8.81 26.59
C GLU A 31 -9.40 -8.26 25.99
N SER A 32 -8.38 -9.12 25.85
CA SER A 32 -7.11 -8.77 25.22
C SER A 32 -6.88 -9.68 24.02
N PHE A 33 -6.49 -9.09 22.89
CA PHE A 33 -6.16 -9.79 21.66
C PHE A 33 -4.78 -9.38 21.19
N SER A 34 -3.93 -10.36 20.90
CA SER A 34 -2.59 -10.15 20.34
C SER A 34 -2.57 -10.55 18.88
N PHE A 35 -1.89 -9.77 18.05
CA PHE A 35 -1.77 -9.99 16.61
C PHE A 35 -0.30 -9.98 16.20
N THR A 36 0.03 -10.79 15.21
CA THR A 36 1.31 -10.77 14.51
C THR A 36 1.11 -10.64 13.01
N GLU A 37 1.55 -9.52 12.43
CA GLU A 37 1.63 -9.36 10.98
C GLU A 37 3.05 -9.61 10.48
N THR A 38 3.20 -10.46 9.47
CA THR A 38 4.53 -10.86 8.97
C THR A 38 4.77 -10.34 7.55
N TYR A 39 5.97 -9.82 7.32
CA TYR A 39 6.49 -9.50 5.99
C TYR A 39 7.74 -10.33 5.69
N ILE A 40 7.77 -10.99 4.52
CA ILE A 40 8.91 -11.78 4.04
C ILE A 40 9.42 -11.17 2.73
N PHE A 41 10.68 -10.76 2.74
CA PHE A 41 11.42 -10.20 1.62
C PHE A 41 12.24 -11.29 0.92
N ASN A 42 12.37 -11.19 -0.39
CA ASN A 42 13.25 -12.05 -1.19
C ASN A 42 14.71 -11.55 -1.24
N SER A 43 14.96 -10.35 -0.71
CA SER A 43 16.29 -9.73 -0.58
C SER A 43 16.54 -9.37 0.88
N LYS A 44 17.77 -9.60 1.36
CA LYS A 44 18.14 -9.25 2.73
C LYS A 44 18.02 -7.75 2.91
N LEU A 45 17.23 -7.32 3.89
CA LEU A 45 17.20 -5.92 4.31
C LEU A 45 18.60 -5.52 4.79
N PRO A 46 19.19 -4.40 4.35
CA PRO A 46 20.50 -3.96 4.84
C PRO A 46 20.42 -3.49 6.30
N GLU A 47 21.53 -3.56 7.03
CA GLU A 47 21.65 -3.01 8.38
C GLU A 47 22.01 -1.53 8.29
N CYS A 48 21.01 -0.68 8.12
CA CYS A 48 21.20 0.78 8.04
C CYS A 48 20.01 1.52 8.68
N LEU A 49 20.23 2.80 8.97
CA LEU A 49 19.24 3.72 9.52
C LEU A 49 17.93 3.70 8.71
N GLN A 50 18.01 3.74 7.38
CA GLN A 50 16.84 3.77 6.50
C GLN A 50 15.95 2.55 6.69
N THR A 51 16.54 1.35 6.81
CA THR A 51 15.79 0.12 7.05
C THR A 51 15.02 0.19 8.36
N HIS A 52 15.66 0.60 9.47
CA HIS A 52 14.98 0.67 10.76
C HIS A 52 13.85 1.70 10.79
N ARG A 53 14.06 2.87 10.17
CA ARG A 53 13.02 3.91 10.06
C ARG A 53 11.85 3.45 9.20
N LEU A 54 12.11 2.82 8.06
CA LEU A 54 11.05 2.27 7.21
C LEU A 54 10.32 1.10 7.87
N LEU A 55 10.99 0.24 8.63
CA LEU A 55 10.34 -0.83 9.41
C LEU A 55 9.46 -0.27 10.53
N ARG A 56 9.91 0.79 11.23
CA ARG A 56 9.06 1.54 12.18
C ARG A 56 7.83 2.12 11.50
N MET A 57 8.01 2.77 10.36
CA MET A 57 6.92 3.34 9.57
C MET A 57 5.94 2.26 9.11
N LEU A 58 6.45 1.11 8.67
CA LEU A 58 5.63 -0.04 8.26
C LEU A 58 4.89 -0.67 9.44
N HIS A 59 5.50 -0.71 10.65
CA HIS A 59 4.84 -1.17 11.87
C HIS A 59 3.60 -0.33 12.16
N ILE A 60 3.73 1.02 12.12
CA ILE A 60 2.62 1.94 12.35
C ILE A 60 1.55 1.81 11.25
N ALA A 61 1.97 1.84 9.98
CA ALA A 61 1.04 1.78 8.85
C ALA A 61 0.26 0.45 8.79
N SER A 62 0.89 -0.68 9.09
CA SER A 62 0.24 -2.00 9.09
C SER A 62 -0.73 -2.15 10.26
N GLY A 63 -0.44 -1.50 11.40
CA GLY A 63 -1.29 -1.49 12.59
C GLY A 63 -2.68 -0.90 12.37
N ILE A 64 -2.86 -0.04 11.35
CA ILE A 64 -4.16 0.54 10.97
C ILE A 64 -5.22 -0.54 10.75
N SER A 65 -4.83 -1.69 10.18
CA SER A 65 -5.73 -2.84 9.97
C SER A 65 -6.31 -3.39 11.28
N TYR A 66 -5.54 -3.37 12.35
CA TYR A 66 -5.90 -3.94 13.65
C TYR A 66 -6.56 -2.90 14.55
N TYR A 67 -6.03 -1.67 14.58
CA TYR A 67 -6.63 -0.52 15.27
C TYR A 67 -8.12 -0.35 14.91
N LYS A 68 -8.44 -0.42 13.62
CA LYS A 68 -9.81 -0.17 13.15
C LYS A 68 -10.82 -1.22 13.62
N LEU A 69 -10.40 -2.40 14.09
CA LEU A 69 -11.31 -3.46 14.51
C LEU A 69 -12.32 -2.93 15.52
N PHE A 70 -11.82 -2.21 16.52
CA PHE A 70 -12.67 -1.69 17.59
C PHE A 70 -12.91 -0.18 17.47
N PHE A 71 -12.01 0.55 16.79
CA PHE A 71 -12.06 2.02 16.62
C PHE A 71 -12.19 2.77 17.97
N ASN A 72 -11.87 4.07 18.02
CA ASN A 72 -11.91 4.83 19.29
C ASN A 72 -11.07 4.20 20.42
N ALA A 73 -9.95 3.57 20.05
CA ALA A 73 -8.97 3.07 21.00
C ALA A 73 -7.87 4.10 21.20
N ASP A 74 -7.46 4.33 22.44
CA ASP A 74 -6.24 5.10 22.69
C ASP A 74 -5.04 4.37 22.06
N ILE A 75 -4.11 5.10 21.46
CA ILE A 75 -2.93 4.52 20.82
C ILE A 75 -1.73 4.63 21.75
N GLU A 76 -1.04 3.51 21.94
CA GLU A 76 0.26 3.45 22.62
C GLU A 76 1.32 2.89 21.68
N HIS A 77 2.51 3.49 21.65
CA HIS A 77 3.62 2.97 20.86
C HIS A 77 4.98 3.27 21.51
N PRO A 78 6.02 2.44 21.28
CA PRO A 78 7.31 2.56 21.96
C PRO A 78 8.23 3.62 21.35
N TYR A 79 7.83 4.29 20.28
CA TYR A 79 8.74 5.10 19.49
C TYR A 79 8.86 6.54 19.99
N ALA A 80 10.08 7.09 19.92
CA ALA A 80 10.25 8.54 19.99
C ALA A 80 9.54 9.18 18.79
N MET A 81 8.71 10.19 19.02
CA MET A 81 7.93 10.84 17.97
C MET A 81 7.98 12.35 18.14
N SER A 82 8.36 13.04 17.07
CA SER A 82 8.36 14.51 17.04
C SER A 82 6.97 15.06 16.70
N THR A 83 6.75 16.35 16.94
CA THR A 83 5.51 17.04 16.53
C THR A 83 5.25 16.95 15.03
N LYS A 84 6.30 17.02 14.21
CA LYS A 84 6.17 16.94 12.75
C LYS A 84 5.79 15.52 12.30
N GLU A 85 6.35 14.50 12.94
CA GLU A 85 6.00 13.11 12.66
C GLU A 85 4.59 12.75 13.16
N SER A 86 4.20 13.20 14.36
CA SER A 86 2.85 12.97 14.86
C SER A 86 1.80 13.65 13.97
N THR A 87 2.09 14.85 13.45
CA THR A 87 1.24 15.55 12.48
C THR A 87 1.05 14.73 11.20
N PHE A 88 2.13 14.14 10.66
CA PHE A 88 2.04 13.24 9.50
C PHE A 88 1.11 12.05 9.77
N TRP A 89 1.26 11.37 10.91
CA TRP A 89 0.43 10.21 11.24
C TRP A 89 -1.03 10.58 11.49
N ASN A 90 -1.28 11.73 12.14
CA ASN A 90 -2.64 12.26 12.30
C ASN A 90 -3.30 12.55 10.94
N SER A 91 -2.57 13.12 9.97
CA SER A 91 -3.08 13.32 8.61
C SER A 91 -3.34 11.99 7.89
N VAL A 92 -2.47 10.99 8.07
CA VAL A 92 -2.66 9.65 7.49
C VAL A 92 -3.89 8.95 8.08
N PHE A 93 -4.08 9.03 9.40
CA PHE A 93 -5.23 8.41 10.07
C PHE A 93 -6.53 9.08 9.65
N LEU A 94 -6.59 10.42 9.73
CA LEU A 94 -7.79 11.18 9.39
C LEU A 94 -8.25 10.91 7.96
N ASN A 95 -7.34 11.06 6.99
CA ASN A 95 -7.70 10.95 5.58
C ASN A 95 -7.72 9.50 5.08
N GLY A 96 -6.81 8.66 5.58
CA GLY A 96 -6.72 7.24 5.21
C GLY A 96 -7.88 6.41 5.73
N LEU A 97 -8.48 6.79 6.87
CA LEU A 97 -9.69 6.17 7.41
C LEU A 97 -10.97 6.95 7.07
N GLY A 98 -10.92 7.99 6.22
CA GLY A 98 -12.09 8.81 5.89
C GLY A 98 -13.26 8.00 5.31
N GLU A 99 -13.00 7.11 4.34
CA GLU A 99 -14.03 6.20 3.81
C GLU A 99 -14.51 5.20 4.86
N PHE A 100 -13.58 4.66 5.67
CA PHE A 100 -13.93 3.74 6.74
C PHE A 100 -14.89 4.39 7.74
N MET A 101 -14.61 5.63 8.16
CA MET A 101 -15.48 6.39 9.06
C MET A 101 -16.83 6.67 8.40
N TYR A 102 -16.84 7.10 7.13
CA TYR A 102 -18.06 7.33 6.36
C TYR A 102 -18.97 6.09 6.29
N VAL A 103 -18.42 4.93 5.88
CA VAL A 103 -19.19 3.69 5.72
C VAL A 103 -19.76 3.17 7.04
N ASN A 104 -19.07 3.43 8.16
CA ASN A 104 -19.49 2.98 9.48
C ASN A 104 -20.23 4.05 10.31
N ASN A 105 -20.51 5.23 9.72
CA ASN A 105 -21.10 6.39 10.41
C ASN A 105 -20.34 6.80 11.69
N LEU A 106 -19.01 6.82 11.63
CA LEU A 106 -18.13 7.17 12.75
C LEU A 106 -17.67 8.63 12.65
N SER A 107 -17.53 9.30 13.80
CA SER A 107 -16.98 10.66 13.87
C SER A 107 -15.45 10.63 13.86
N ALA A 108 -14.82 11.66 13.27
CA ALA A 108 -13.39 11.86 13.40
C ALA A 108 -12.97 12.38 14.79
N GLU A 109 -13.92 12.86 15.60
CA GLU A 109 -13.65 13.36 16.96
C GLU A 109 -13.18 12.27 17.92
N VAL A 110 -13.55 11.02 17.64
CA VAL A 110 -13.18 9.83 18.41
C VAL A 110 -12.06 9.03 17.73
N LEU A 111 -11.42 9.62 16.71
CA LEU A 111 -10.26 9.04 16.08
C LEU A 111 -9.03 9.25 16.98
N ALA A 112 -8.28 8.18 17.21
CA ALA A 112 -7.04 8.26 17.96
C ALA A 112 -6.08 9.29 17.37
N THR A 113 -5.36 9.98 18.24
CA THR A 113 -4.37 10.98 17.86
C THR A 113 -2.98 10.58 18.31
N PHE A 114 -2.00 10.87 17.47
CA PHE A 114 -0.58 10.76 17.78
C PHE A 114 -0.11 12.08 18.39
N GLY A 115 0.66 12.00 19.47
CA GLY A 115 1.31 13.13 20.13
C GLY A 115 2.84 13.03 20.08
N PRO A 116 3.55 14.15 20.24
CA PRO A 116 4.98 14.09 20.48
C PRO A 116 5.25 13.35 21.79
N GLN A 117 6.23 12.44 21.77
CA GLN A 117 6.61 11.68 22.95
C GLN A 117 8.06 11.23 22.88
N GLU A 118 8.64 11.02 24.06
CA GLU A 118 9.89 10.28 24.21
C GLU A 118 9.66 8.79 23.94
N GLY A 119 10.72 8.08 23.60
CA GLY A 119 10.65 6.64 23.35
C GLY A 119 11.94 6.10 22.75
N ARG A 120 11.85 4.93 22.13
CA ARG A 120 12.98 4.32 21.43
C ARG A 120 13.35 5.17 20.21
N ALA A 121 14.52 5.79 20.29
CA ALA A 121 15.17 6.47 19.17
C ALA A 121 15.85 5.46 18.23
N ASP A 122 16.14 5.90 17.01
CA ASP A 122 16.95 5.13 16.07
C ASP A 122 18.38 4.98 16.60
N GLN A 123 18.85 3.75 16.75
CA GLN A 123 20.19 3.48 17.29
C GLN A 123 21.26 3.37 16.20
N ASN A 124 20.87 3.06 14.96
CA ASN A 124 21.80 2.87 13.86
C ASN A 124 22.05 4.23 13.16
N THR A 125 23.31 4.58 12.91
CA THR A 125 23.69 5.82 12.22
C THR A 125 24.23 5.58 10.81
N GLU A 126 24.47 4.32 10.43
CA GLU A 126 24.96 3.94 9.12
C GLU A 126 23.90 4.27 8.06
N ARG A 127 24.33 4.95 7.00
CA ARG A 127 23.48 5.36 5.89
C ARG A 127 23.91 4.64 4.63
N ILE A 128 22.94 4.17 3.87
CA ILE A 128 23.19 3.61 2.54
C ILE A 128 23.30 4.72 1.50
N THR A 129 24.14 4.53 0.48
CA THR A 129 24.15 5.39 -0.71
C THR A 129 23.15 4.88 -1.73
N LEU A 130 22.32 5.78 -2.26
CA LEU A 130 21.38 5.48 -3.34
C LEU A 130 21.98 5.88 -4.70
N THR A 131 21.56 5.18 -5.74
CA THR A 131 21.96 5.41 -7.12
C THR A 131 20.72 5.68 -7.99
N PRO A 132 20.85 6.37 -9.15
CA PRO A 132 19.74 6.69 -10.05
C PRO A 132 19.10 5.47 -10.74
N ARG A 133 18.51 4.58 -9.96
CA ARG A 133 17.78 3.37 -10.33
C ARG A 133 16.36 3.46 -9.77
N ALA A 134 15.44 2.77 -10.40
CA ALA A 134 14.03 2.78 -10.04
C ALA A 134 13.52 1.41 -9.62
N VAL A 135 12.64 1.39 -8.63
CA VAL A 135 11.79 0.25 -8.31
C VAL A 135 10.32 0.63 -8.55
N LEU A 136 9.62 -0.16 -9.37
CA LEU A 136 8.22 0.07 -9.73
C LEU A 136 7.30 -0.91 -9.03
N GLY A 137 6.23 -0.41 -8.42
CA GLY A 137 5.14 -1.24 -7.91
C GLY A 137 4.34 -1.88 -9.04
N ILE A 138 4.39 -3.21 -9.15
CA ILE A 138 3.68 -3.98 -10.17
C ILE A 138 2.40 -4.57 -9.58
N GLY A 139 1.25 -4.08 -10.06
CA GLY A 139 -0.08 -4.51 -9.59
C GLY A 139 -0.79 -5.50 -10.52
N GLY A 140 -0.21 -5.82 -11.68
CA GLY A 140 -0.84 -6.68 -12.70
C GLY A 140 -1.85 -5.99 -13.62
N GLY A 141 -2.17 -4.71 -13.35
CA GLY A 141 -3.09 -3.91 -14.15
C GLY A 141 -2.40 -3.05 -15.23
N LYS A 142 -3.22 -2.49 -16.11
CA LYS A 142 -2.80 -1.63 -17.23
C LYS A 142 -1.91 -0.45 -16.80
N ASP A 143 -2.19 0.12 -15.63
CA ASP A 143 -1.56 1.34 -15.13
C ASP A 143 -0.06 1.11 -14.84
N SER A 144 0.27 0.06 -14.07
CA SER A 144 1.65 -0.33 -13.81
C SER A 144 2.40 -0.75 -15.07
N ILE A 145 1.70 -1.31 -16.07
CA ILE A 145 2.30 -1.68 -17.36
C ILE A 145 2.71 -0.43 -18.14
N VAL A 146 1.81 0.54 -18.27
CA VAL A 146 2.10 1.80 -18.95
C VAL A 146 3.23 2.54 -18.24
N ALA A 147 3.21 2.61 -16.91
CA ALA A 147 4.29 3.22 -16.13
C ALA A 147 5.64 2.54 -16.41
N GLY A 148 5.70 1.21 -16.34
CA GLY A 148 6.95 0.47 -16.56
C GLY A 148 7.52 0.64 -17.96
N GLU A 149 6.69 0.55 -19.00
CA GLU A 149 7.16 0.76 -20.38
C GLU A 149 7.61 2.20 -20.63
N LEU A 150 6.96 3.20 -20.01
CA LEU A 150 7.43 4.59 -20.07
C LEU A 150 8.79 4.78 -19.42
N ILE A 151 9.02 4.22 -18.23
CA ILE A 151 10.32 4.32 -17.54
C ILE A 151 11.42 3.61 -18.35
N LYS A 152 11.12 2.46 -18.96
CA LYS A 152 12.06 1.78 -19.86
C LYS A 152 12.47 2.64 -21.04
N LEU A 153 11.55 3.44 -21.61
CA LEU A 153 11.87 4.38 -22.70
C LEU A 153 12.79 5.53 -22.25
N ILE A 154 12.72 5.94 -20.99
CA ILE A 154 13.61 6.97 -20.42
C ILE A 154 15.04 6.42 -20.23
N GLY A 155 15.19 5.10 -20.11
CA GLY A 155 16.50 4.44 -19.96
C GLY A 155 17.03 4.41 -18.51
N VAL A 156 16.16 4.66 -17.52
CA VAL A 156 16.51 4.47 -16.09
C VAL A 156 16.52 2.96 -15.80
N PRO A 157 17.57 2.41 -15.15
CA PRO A 157 17.57 1.01 -14.72
C PRO A 157 16.36 0.73 -13.83
N LEU A 158 15.56 -0.25 -14.24
CA LEU A 158 14.25 -0.53 -13.65
C LEU A 158 14.19 -1.94 -13.09
N GLU A 159 13.82 -2.03 -11.82
CA GLU A 159 13.38 -3.25 -11.16
C GLU A 159 11.92 -3.10 -10.72
N GLY A 160 11.24 -4.21 -10.47
CA GLY A 160 9.85 -4.26 -10.05
C GLY A 160 9.75 -4.72 -8.60
N PHE A 161 8.65 -4.40 -7.95
CA PHE A 161 8.27 -5.05 -6.70
C PHE A 161 6.77 -5.36 -6.65
N ILE A 162 6.42 -6.41 -5.92
CA ILE A 162 5.05 -6.86 -5.69
C ILE A 162 4.86 -7.00 -4.19
N LEU A 163 3.89 -6.29 -3.62
CA LEU A 163 3.40 -6.55 -2.27
C LEU A 163 2.29 -7.61 -2.34
N ALA A 164 2.64 -8.83 -1.98
CA ALA A 164 1.80 -10.01 -2.07
C ALA A 164 1.03 -10.22 -0.77
N THR A 165 -0.27 -9.90 -0.73
CA THR A 165 -1.13 -10.24 0.40
C THR A 165 -1.85 -11.58 0.11
N GLY A 166 -1.50 -12.63 0.86
CA GLY A 166 -1.99 -14.00 0.58
C GLY A 166 -1.51 -14.57 -0.77
N ASN A 167 -2.28 -15.47 -1.38
CA ASN A 167 -1.87 -16.21 -2.61
C ASN A 167 -2.05 -15.41 -3.93
N ALA A 168 -2.04 -14.09 -3.92
CA ALA A 168 -2.43 -13.25 -5.07
C ALA A 168 -1.23 -12.71 -5.89
N THR A 169 -0.24 -13.57 -6.19
CA THR A 169 1.04 -13.14 -6.82
C THR A 169 1.18 -13.46 -8.31
N ALA A 170 0.49 -14.49 -8.80
CA ALA A 170 0.79 -15.08 -10.11
C ALA A 170 0.68 -14.08 -11.27
N GLN A 171 -0.37 -13.25 -11.28
CA GLN A 171 -0.61 -12.32 -12.38
C GLN A 171 0.40 -11.16 -12.40
N ALA A 172 0.66 -10.53 -11.26
CA ALA A 172 1.62 -9.43 -11.17
C ALA A 172 3.04 -9.92 -11.50
N ALA A 173 3.41 -11.13 -11.07
CA ALA A 173 4.68 -11.75 -11.42
C ALA A 173 4.78 -12.04 -12.93
N LEU A 174 3.69 -12.49 -13.55
CA LEU A 174 3.64 -12.71 -15.00
C LEU A 174 3.78 -11.40 -15.78
N VAL A 175 3.17 -10.30 -15.30
CA VAL A 175 3.37 -8.96 -15.89
C VAL A 175 4.83 -8.52 -15.79
N GLY A 176 5.47 -8.67 -14.62
CA GLY A 176 6.89 -8.36 -14.46
C GLY A 176 7.79 -9.16 -15.42
N LYS A 177 7.48 -10.47 -15.59
CA LYS A 177 8.15 -11.34 -16.55
C LYS A 177 7.97 -10.88 -17.99
N THR A 178 6.74 -10.57 -18.42
CA THR A 178 6.44 -10.06 -19.77
C THR A 178 7.11 -8.70 -20.02
N MET A 179 7.26 -7.89 -18.97
CA MET A 179 7.96 -6.60 -19.03
C MET A 179 9.48 -6.72 -19.14
N HIS A 180 10.02 -7.91 -18.87
CA HIS A 180 11.47 -8.17 -18.76
C HIS A 180 12.12 -7.34 -17.65
N VAL A 181 11.44 -7.21 -16.51
CA VAL A 181 11.90 -6.45 -15.35
C VAL A 181 12.12 -7.42 -14.18
N PRO A 182 13.35 -7.50 -13.61
CA PRO A 182 13.60 -8.26 -12.38
C PRO A 182 12.63 -7.80 -11.30
N THR A 183 11.90 -8.72 -10.68
CA THR A 183 10.79 -8.38 -9.79
C THR A 183 10.98 -8.97 -8.40
N HIS A 184 10.93 -8.11 -7.39
CA HIS A 184 11.02 -8.47 -5.98
C HIS A 184 9.65 -8.76 -5.40
N ILE A 185 9.47 -9.93 -4.79
CA ILE A 185 8.21 -10.28 -4.15
C ILE A 185 8.38 -10.12 -2.64
N VAL A 186 7.54 -9.27 -2.05
CA VAL A 186 7.41 -9.12 -0.60
C VAL A 186 6.10 -9.75 -0.19
N GLN A 187 6.15 -10.87 0.54
CA GLN A 187 4.98 -11.55 1.05
C GLN A 187 4.51 -10.86 2.33
N ARG A 188 3.21 -10.60 2.43
CA ARG A 188 2.53 -10.04 3.59
C ARG A 188 1.48 -11.04 4.07
N THR A 189 1.61 -11.42 5.33
CA THR A 189 0.68 -12.31 6.02
C THR A 189 0.00 -11.54 7.14
N ILE A 190 -1.29 -11.27 6.95
CA ILE A 190 -2.15 -10.67 7.97
C ILE A 190 -2.50 -11.75 9.00
N ASP A 191 -2.55 -11.38 10.28
CA ASP A 191 -2.93 -12.32 11.34
C ASP A 191 -4.34 -12.89 11.10
N PRO A 192 -4.52 -14.23 11.06
CA PRO A 192 -5.84 -14.84 10.89
C PRO A 192 -6.87 -14.43 11.94
N LEU A 193 -6.45 -14.06 13.15
CA LEU A 193 -7.34 -13.59 14.21
C LEU A 193 -8.06 -12.30 13.80
N LEU A 194 -7.44 -11.43 12.99
CA LEU A 194 -8.11 -10.24 12.43
C LEU A 194 -9.38 -10.64 11.66
N ILE A 195 -9.26 -11.69 10.84
CA ILE A 195 -10.36 -12.18 10.00
C ILE A 195 -11.45 -12.82 10.86
N GLN A 196 -11.04 -13.56 11.90
CA GLN A 196 -11.98 -14.18 12.84
C GLN A 196 -12.78 -13.11 13.61
N LEU A 197 -12.11 -12.10 14.15
CA LEU A 197 -12.74 -11.04 14.94
C LEU A 197 -13.67 -10.15 14.12
N GLN A 198 -13.40 -9.95 12.83
CA GLN A 198 -14.30 -9.21 11.92
C GLN A 198 -15.71 -9.82 11.79
N SER A 199 -15.94 -11.05 12.25
CA SER A 199 -17.28 -11.64 12.31
C SER A 199 -18.09 -11.21 13.53
N ARG A 200 -17.47 -10.60 14.55
CA ARG A 200 -18.15 -10.11 15.74
C ARG A 200 -18.97 -8.85 15.45
N ASN A 201 -20.10 -8.72 16.14
CA ASN A 201 -21.02 -7.58 16.00
C ASN A 201 -20.46 -6.26 16.54
N ASP A 202 -19.41 -6.32 17.36
CA ASP A 202 -18.79 -5.17 18.01
C ASP A 202 -17.49 -4.72 17.31
N THR A 203 -17.30 -5.14 16.05
CA THR A 203 -16.15 -4.78 15.22
C THR A 203 -16.54 -4.08 13.94
N TYR A 204 -15.63 -3.26 13.40
CA TYR A 204 -15.83 -2.50 12.18
C TYR A 204 -15.08 -3.10 10.98
N LYS A 205 -15.68 -2.93 9.79
CA LYS A 205 -15.11 -3.33 8.50
C LYS A 205 -14.90 -2.10 7.62
N GLY A 206 -13.97 -2.19 6.69
CA GLY A 206 -13.81 -1.15 5.67
C GLY A 206 -12.39 -1.03 5.16
N HIS A 207 -12.21 -0.08 4.24
CA HIS A 207 -10.95 0.17 3.58
C HIS A 207 -9.90 0.77 4.53
N ILE A 208 -8.64 0.53 4.19
CA ILE A 208 -7.45 1.14 4.81
C ILE A 208 -6.57 1.73 3.71
N PRO A 209 -5.63 2.64 4.01
CA PRO A 209 -4.75 3.23 3.00
C PRO A 209 -3.68 2.23 2.50
N VAL A 210 -4.08 1.19 1.75
CA VAL A 210 -3.17 0.13 1.26
C VAL A 210 -2.03 0.69 0.42
N SER A 211 -2.24 1.78 -0.32
CA SER A 211 -1.19 2.41 -1.12
C SER A 211 -0.04 2.98 -0.27
N LEU A 212 -0.28 3.31 1.01
CA LEU A 212 0.78 3.64 1.95
C LEU A 212 1.70 2.42 2.20
N LEU A 213 1.13 1.23 2.38
CA LEU A 213 1.90 -0.01 2.54
C LEU A 213 2.74 -0.31 1.29
N PHE A 214 2.20 -0.05 0.10
CA PHE A 214 2.97 -0.15 -1.14
C PHE A 214 4.14 0.84 -1.20
N ALA A 215 3.92 2.10 -0.80
CA ALA A 215 4.98 3.11 -0.79
C ALA A 215 6.12 2.72 0.15
N ILE A 216 5.81 2.32 1.38
CA ILE A 216 6.80 1.93 2.40
C ILE A 216 7.52 0.64 2.01
N THR A 217 6.78 -0.37 1.49
CA THR A 217 7.38 -1.62 1.00
C THR A 217 8.29 -1.37 -0.20
N GLY A 218 7.86 -0.52 -1.14
CA GLY A 218 8.67 -0.10 -2.27
C GLY A 218 9.94 0.62 -1.85
N ALA A 219 9.86 1.48 -0.83
CA ALA A 219 11.03 2.11 -0.23
C ALA A 219 11.99 1.09 0.39
N LEU A 220 11.50 0.08 1.12
CA LEU A 220 12.35 -1.00 1.64
C LEU A 220 13.06 -1.77 0.53
N VAL A 221 12.36 -2.08 -0.57
CA VAL A 221 12.97 -2.71 -1.75
C VAL A 221 13.98 -1.77 -2.41
N ALA A 222 13.70 -0.48 -2.52
CA ALA A 222 14.65 0.51 -3.04
C ALA A 222 15.93 0.56 -2.20
N ILE A 223 15.81 0.53 -0.88
CA ILE A 223 16.96 0.45 0.03
C ILE A 223 17.76 -0.84 -0.21
N CYS A 224 17.12 -2.00 -0.39
CA CYS A 224 17.83 -3.24 -0.74
C CYS A 224 18.60 -3.16 -2.06
N GLN A 225 18.09 -2.41 -3.04
CA GLN A 225 18.69 -2.29 -4.38
C GLN A 225 19.52 -1.02 -4.57
N SER A 226 19.74 -0.23 -3.52
CA SER A 226 20.38 1.09 -3.59
C SER A 226 19.76 1.99 -4.67
N SER A 227 18.43 2.00 -4.77
CA SER A 227 17.66 2.74 -5.77
C SER A 227 17.11 4.06 -5.22
N SER A 228 17.27 5.16 -5.97
CA SER A 228 16.75 6.48 -5.60
C SER A 228 15.24 6.65 -5.86
N TYR A 229 14.65 5.89 -6.79
CA TYR A 229 13.26 6.13 -7.21
C TYR A 229 12.32 4.98 -6.82
N VAL A 230 11.25 5.30 -6.08
CA VAL A 230 10.13 4.40 -5.79
C VAL A 230 8.93 4.87 -6.61
N ILE A 231 8.53 4.07 -7.58
CA ILE A 231 7.54 4.47 -8.57
C ILE A 231 6.26 3.66 -8.37
N VAL A 232 5.12 4.34 -8.40
CA VAL A 232 3.80 3.73 -8.51
C VAL A 232 3.07 4.25 -9.76
N ALA A 233 1.85 3.76 -10.01
CA ALA A 233 1.09 4.08 -11.21
C ALA A 233 -0.33 4.57 -10.89
N ASN A 234 -0.45 5.57 -10.02
CA ASN A 234 -1.72 6.24 -9.74
C ASN A 234 -1.98 7.36 -10.78
N GLU A 235 -3.07 7.24 -11.54
CA GLU A 235 -3.46 8.23 -12.56
C GLU A 235 -4.22 9.44 -11.96
N SER A 236 -4.57 10.43 -12.79
CA SER A 236 -5.09 11.73 -12.32
C SER A 236 -6.44 11.64 -11.62
N SER A 237 -7.32 10.72 -12.02
CA SER A 237 -8.66 10.58 -11.43
C SER A 237 -8.64 10.04 -9.99
N ALA A 238 -7.53 9.42 -9.57
CA ALA A 238 -7.32 8.98 -8.20
C ALA A 238 -7.30 10.15 -7.18
N SER A 239 -7.14 11.39 -7.63
CA SER A 239 -7.17 12.60 -6.79
C SER A 239 -8.56 13.19 -6.57
N ILE A 240 -9.61 12.70 -7.27
CA ILE A 240 -10.94 13.32 -7.23
C ILE A 240 -11.73 12.78 -6.03
N PRO A 241 -12.09 13.62 -5.03
CA PRO A 241 -13.00 13.22 -3.95
C PRO A 241 -14.37 12.86 -4.53
N ARG A 242 -15.01 11.81 -3.99
CA ARG A 242 -16.31 11.35 -4.54
C ARG A 242 -17.49 11.62 -3.62
N VAL A 243 -17.26 11.93 -2.34
CA VAL A 243 -18.33 12.08 -1.33
C VAL A 243 -17.98 13.22 -0.36
N GLN A 244 -18.98 13.82 0.29
CA GLN A 244 -18.80 14.69 1.46
C GLN A 244 -19.34 13.98 2.71
N HIS A 245 -18.63 14.07 3.84
CA HIS A 245 -19.05 13.57 5.15
C HIS A 245 -18.75 14.61 6.22
N ASN A 246 -19.75 14.98 7.03
CA ASN A 246 -19.65 16.01 8.08
C ASN A 246 -18.95 17.30 7.62
N GLY A 247 -19.25 17.75 6.40
CA GLY A 247 -18.66 18.96 5.79
C GLY A 247 -17.26 18.79 5.18
N SER A 248 -16.64 17.62 5.28
CA SER A 248 -15.33 17.32 4.69
C SER A 248 -15.43 16.42 3.46
N ALA A 249 -14.60 16.68 2.43
CA ALA A 249 -14.57 15.84 1.24
C ALA A 249 -13.84 14.51 1.52
N VAL A 250 -14.53 13.39 1.31
CA VAL A 250 -14.01 12.03 1.49
C VAL A 250 -13.60 11.46 0.12
N ASN A 251 -12.31 11.13 0.01
CA ASN A 251 -11.78 10.38 -1.12
C ASN A 251 -11.69 8.88 -0.76
N HIS A 252 -12.52 8.06 -1.40
CA HIS A 252 -12.53 6.59 -1.28
C HIS A 252 -11.17 5.92 -1.59
N GLN A 253 -10.25 6.65 -2.22
CA GLN A 253 -8.88 6.17 -2.44
C GLN A 253 -7.87 7.28 -2.11
N TRP A 254 -8.05 7.99 -0.99
CA TRP A 254 -7.16 9.09 -0.59
C TRP A 254 -5.67 8.73 -0.69
N SER A 255 -5.27 7.52 -0.26
CA SER A 255 -3.87 7.07 -0.33
C SER A 255 -3.28 6.96 -1.75
N LYS A 256 -4.07 7.18 -2.81
CA LYS A 256 -3.64 7.28 -4.21
C LYS A 256 -3.70 8.71 -4.76
N SER A 257 -4.18 9.67 -3.98
CA SER A 257 -4.26 11.08 -4.39
C SER A 257 -2.86 11.69 -4.53
N PHE A 258 -2.79 12.83 -5.22
CA PHE A 258 -1.57 13.63 -5.28
C PHE A 258 -1.18 14.24 -3.92
N GLU A 259 -2.17 14.54 -3.07
CA GLU A 259 -1.97 15.01 -1.71
C GLU A 259 -1.24 13.94 -0.86
N ALA A 260 -1.71 12.70 -0.88
CA ALA A 260 -1.07 11.59 -0.17
C ALA A 260 0.33 11.31 -0.73
N GLU A 261 0.53 11.39 -2.05
CA GLU A 261 1.85 11.27 -2.68
C GLU A 261 2.83 12.33 -2.17
N THR A 262 2.40 13.59 -2.13
CA THR A 262 3.19 14.72 -1.64
C THR A 262 3.53 14.55 -0.15
N LEU A 263 2.55 14.15 0.66
CA LEU A 263 2.72 13.93 2.10
C LEU A 263 3.73 12.80 2.38
N ILE A 264 3.59 11.65 1.70
CA ILE A 264 4.50 10.51 1.84
C ILE A 264 5.91 10.88 1.36
N GLN A 265 6.02 11.56 0.21
CA GLN A 265 7.31 12.00 -0.30
C GLN A 265 8.02 12.99 0.64
N GLY A 266 7.26 13.89 1.26
CA GLY A 266 7.77 14.79 2.30
C GLY A 266 8.33 14.01 3.50
N TYR A 267 7.62 12.97 3.96
CA TYR A 267 8.11 12.09 5.02
C TYR A 267 9.39 11.35 4.63
N PHE A 268 9.45 10.82 3.40
CA PHE A 268 10.64 10.12 2.92
C PHE A 268 11.89 11.01 2.86
N LYS A 269 11.76 12.24 2.35
CA LYS A 269 12.88 13.18 2.36
C LYS A 269 13.32 13.55 3.77
N GLU A 270 12.35 13.88 4.62
CA GLU A 270 12.65 14.34 5.98
C GLU A 270 13.29 13.25 6.85
N TYR A 271 12.69 12.06 6.85
CA TYR A 271 13.00 11.04 7.83
C TYR A 271 13.79 9.87 7.25
N ILE A 272 13.68 9.56 5.96
CA ILE A 272 14.31 8.35 5.41
C ILE A 272 15.64 8.67 4.73
N HIS A 273 15.62 9.35 3.60
CA HIS A 273 16.82 9.64 2.81
C HIS A 273 16.55 10.76 1.78
N ASP A 274 17.45 11.75 1.69
CA ASP A 274 17.27 12.93 0.82
C ASP A 274 17.13 12.58 -0.68
N ASP A 275 17.92 11.58 -1.13
CA ASP A 275 17.89 11.07 -2.50
C ASP A 275 16.77 10.04 -2.78
N LEU A 276 15.94 9.70 -1.79
CA LEU A 276 14.79 8.80 -2.01
C LEU A 276 13.59 9.61 -2.51
N THR A 277 13.09 9.25 -3.68
CA THR A 277 11.97 9.92 -4.33
C THR A 277 10.85 8.94 -4.69
N TYR A 278 9.71 9.14 -4.04
CA TYR A 278 8.44 8.44 -4.27
C TYR A 278 7.50 9.30 -5.10
N PHE A 279 6.98 8.73 -6.20
CA PHE A 279 6.03 9.43 -7.06
C PHE A 279 5.23 8.46 -7.95
N SER A 280 4.15 8.97 -8.55
CA SER A 280 3.42 8.24 -9.59
C SER A 280 3.86 8.65 -11.00
N ALA A 281 4.40 7.70 -11.78
CA ALA A 281 4.93 7.99 -13.11
C ALA A 281 3.87 8.44 -14.14
N ILE A 282 2.60 8.12 -13.89
CA ILE A 282 1.48 8.43 -14.81
C ILE A 282 0.50 9.44 -14.20
N ARG A 283 0.88 10.16 -13.13
CA ARG A 283 0.02 11.14 -12.46
C ARG A 283 -0.68 12.13 -13.41
N PRO A 284 -0.04 12.66 -14.48
CA PRO A 284 -0.69 13.61 -15.39
C PRO A 284 -1.70 12.96 -16.35
N MET A 285 -1.74 11.63 -16.44
CA MET A 285 -2.57 10.91 -17.41
C MET A 285 -3.96 10.65 -16.85
N SER A 286 -4.98 10.78 -17.71
CA SER A 286 -6.32 10.28 -17.40
C SER A 286 -6.41 8.78 -17.66
N SER A 287 -7.39 8.11 -17.06
CA SER A 287 -7.70 6.71 -17.36
C SER A 287 -7.86 6.40 -18.86
N VAL A 288 -8.39 7.34 -19.66
CA VAL A 288 -8.51 7.21 -21.12
C VAL A 288 -7.14 7.27 -21.81
N ALA A 289 -6.26 8.19 -21.39
CA ALA A 289 -4.91 8.29 -21.92
C ALA A 289 -4.10 7.04 -21.60
N VAL A 290 -4.21 6.52 -20.38
CA VAL A 290 -3.57 5.26 -19.98
C VAL A 290 -4.09 4.09 -20.84
N ALA A 291 -5.40 3.98 -21.06
CA ALA A 291 -5.97 2.93 -21.91
C ALA A 291 -5.49 3.02 -23.36
N LYS A 292 -5.41 4.23 -23.93
CA LYS A 292 -4.86 4.48 -25.28
C LYS A 292 -3.39 4.08 -25.38
N MET A 293 -2.61 4.30 -24.34
CA MET A 293 -1.20 3.87 -24.32
C MET A 293 -1.10 2.36 -24.18
N PHE A 294 -1.86 1.78 -23.27
CA PHE A 294 -1.88 0.34 -23.03
C PHE A 294 -2.26 -0.46 -24.27
N SER A 295 -3.20 0.03 -25.10
CA SER A 295 -3.63 -0.66 -26.33
C SER A 295 -2.49 -0.91 -27.34
N LYS A 296 -1.36 -0.20 -27.20
CA LYS A 296 -0.15 -0.42 -28.02
C LYS A 296 0.70 -1.60 -27.53
N TYR A 297 0.56 -2.02 -26.28
CA TYR A 297 1.38 -3.07 -25.66
C TYR A 297 0.69 -4.44 -25.70
N LYS A 298 0.49 -4.95 -26.92
CA LYS A 298 -0.27 -6.18 -27.20
C LYS A 298 0.27 -7.42 -26.48
N GLN A 299 1.57 -7.46 -26.17
CA GLN A 299 2.20 -8.54 -25.41
C GLN A 299 1.59 -8.75 -24.02
N TYR A 300 0.93 -7.73 -23.46
CA TYR A 300 0.32 -7.83 -22.13
C TYR A 300 -1.14 -8.28 -22.13
N PHE A 301 -1.82 -8.35 -23.27
CA PHE A 301 -3.26 -8.65 -23.32
C PHE A 301 -3.58 -10.01 -22.67
N ASN A 302 -2.67 -10.98 -22.80
CA ASN A 302 -2.81 -12.30 -22.20
C ASN A 302 -2.41 -12.39 -20.72
N VAL A 303 -1.93 -11.31 -20.10
CA VAL A 303 -1.34 -11.37 -18.75
C VAL A 303 -1.77 -10.25 -17.83
N PHE A 304 -2.43 -9.19 -18.31
CA PHE A 304 -2.96 -8.15 -17.43
C PHE A 304 -4.30 -8.58 -16.82
N THR A 305 -4.64 -8.06 -15.65
CA THR A 305 -6.01 -8.14 -15.11
C THR A 305 -6.33 -6.84 -14.38
N SER A 306 -7.56 -6.38 -14.46
CA SER A 306 -8.08 -5.28 -13.63
C SER A 306 -9.03 -5.78 -12.54
N ASP A 307 -9.23 -7.10 -12.43
CA ASP A 307 -10.25 -7.64 -11.57
C ASP A 307 -9.80 -7.72 -10.10
N ASN A 308 -10.50 -6.98 -9.24
CA ASN A 308 -10.29 -7.01 -7.79
C ASN A 308 -10.60 -8.38 -7.17
N PHE A 309 -11.46 -9.18 -7.81
CA PHE A 309 -11.88 -10.45 -7.25
C PHE A 309 -10.73 -11.48 -7.17
N GLY A 310 -9.73 -11.39 -8.06
CA GLY A 310 -8.51 -12.20 -8.01
C GLY A 310 -7.59 -11.90 -6.81
N PHE A 311 -7.78 -10.75 -6.15
CA PHE A 311 -6.96 -10.28 -5.02
C PHE A 311 -7.67 -10.43 -3.66
N ARG A 312 -8.82 -11.11 -3.60
CA ARG A 312 -9.50 -11.39 -2.32
C ARG A 312 -8.63 -12.27 -1.42
N ILE A 313 -8.65 -11.96 -0.14
CA ILE A 313 -7.90 -12.68 0.91
C ILE A 313 -8.39 -14.14 1.00
N GLU A 314 -9.71 -14.36 0.95
CA GLU A 314 -10.29 -15.70 0.89
C GLU A 314 -10.13 -16.31 -0.52
N ALA A 315 -9.26 -17.32 -0.64
CA ALA A 315 -8.96 -17.98 -1.90
C ALA A 315 -10.18 -18.69 -2.54
N SER A 316 -11.11 -19.22 -1.73
CA SER A 316 -12.32 -19.90 -2.19
C SER A 316 -13.35 -18.99 -2.87
N LYS A 317 -13.23 -17.67 -2.68
CA LYS A 317 -14.12 -16.65 -3.27
C LYS A 317 -13.53 -15.99 -4.52
N ARG A 318 -12.45 -16.54 -5.09
CA ARG A 318 -11.81 -16.04 -6.31
C ARG A 318 -12.45 -16.70 -7.54
N PRO A 319 -12.75 -15.96 -8.62
CA PRO A 319 -13.29 -16.52 -9.85
C PRO A 319 -12.28 -17.45 -10.55
N SER A 320 -12.78 -18.43 -11.29
CA SER A 320 -11.98 -19.39 -12.07
C SER A 320 -11.45 -18.80 -13.39
N GLN A 321 -12.05 -17.71 -13.86
CA GLN A 321 -11.64 -16.97 -15.05
C GLN A 321 -10.89 -15.68 -14.67
N ARG A 322 -10.03 -15.19 -15.58
CA ARG A 322 -9.24 -13.95 -15.41
C ARG A 322 -10.12 -12.70 -15.23
N TRP A 323 -11.35 -12.76 -15.74
CA TRP A 323 -12.34 -11.70 -15.69
C TRP A 323 -13.63 -12.23 -15.12
N SER A 324 -14.17 -11.54 -14.13
CA SER A 324 -15.58 -11.66 -13.79
C SER A 324 -16.41 -10.73 -14.67
N GLU A 325 -17.51 -11.26 -15.22
CA GLU A 325 -18.53 -10.47 -15.94
C GLU A 325 -19.30 -9.52 -15.00
N GLU A 326 -19.15 -9.70 -13.69
CA GLU A 326 -19.92 -9.01 -12.64
C GLU A 326 -19.14 -7.84 -11.98
N SER A 327 -17.87 -7.64 -12.32
CA SER A 327 -17.02 -6.63 -11.65
C SER A 327 -17.09 -5.26 -12.34
N PRO A 328 -17.44 -4.17 -11.62
CA PRO A 328 -17.43 -2.81 -12.17
C PRO A 328 -16.06 -2.40 -12.73
N LYS A 329 -14.97 -2.98 -12.23
CA LYS A 329 -13.61 -2.73 -12.75
C LYS A 329 -13.34 -3.42 -14.08
N THR A 330 -13.89 -4.62 -14.28
CA THR A 330 -13.85 -5.32 -15.57
C THR A 330 -14.60 -4.49 -16.61
N LEU A 331 -15.84 -4.09 -16.31
CA LEU A 331 -16.64 -3.26 -17.21
C LEU A 331 -15.95 -1.93 -17.55
N SER A 332 -15.40 -1.25 -16.54
CA SER A 332 -14.65 -0.01 -16.75
C SER A 332 -13.44 -0.21 -17.67
N SER A 333 -12.68 -1.30 -17.49
CA SER A 333 -11.54 -1.62 -18.35
C SER A 333 -11.97 -1.94 -19.77
N TYR A 334 -13.03 -2.72 -19.93
CA TYR A 334 -13.61 -3.05 -21.24
C TYR A 334 -14.02 -1.78 -21.99
N ILE A 335 -14.82 -0.90 -21.38
CA ILE A 335 -15.27 0.35 -21.99
C ILE A 335 -14.08 1.23 -22.41
N LEU A 336 -13.08 1.37 -21.54
CA LEU A 336 -11.89 2.18 -21.82
C LEU A 336 -11.07 1.62 -22.99
N LEU A 337 -10.97 0.30 -23.11
CA LEU A 337 -10.20 -0.35 -24.17
C LEU A 337 -10.97 -0.50 -25.47
N ALA A 338 -12.30 -0.56 -25.43
CA ALA A 338 -13.15 -0.69 -26.62
C ALA A 338 -13.03 0.51 -27.57
N ALA A 339 -12.64 1.67 -27.06
CA ALA A 339 -12.33 2.83 -27.89
C ALA A 339 -11.06 2.66 -28.75
N TRP A 340 -10.21 1.67 -28.46
CA TRP A 340 -8.87 1.53 -29.05
C TRP A 340 -8.58 0.15 -29.64
N LEU A 341 -9.39 -0.87 -29.33
CA LEU A 341 -9.17 -2.26 -29.71
C LEU A 341 -10.34 -2.79 -30.56
N GLN A 342 -10.03 -3.71 -31.48
CA GLN A 342 -11.04 -4.46 -32.21
C GLN A 342 -11.69 -5.53 -31.32
N GLN A 343 -12.89 -5.98 -31.68
CA GLN A 343 -13.67 -6.94 -30.88
C GLN A 343 -12.91 -8.25 -30.59
N ASN A 344 -12.19 -8.78 -31.57
CA ASN A 344 -11.35 -9.97 -31.39
C ASN A 344 -10.20 -9.76 -30.38
N GLN A 345 -9.68 -8.54 -30.25
CA GLN A 345 -8.65 -8.20 -29.28
C GLN A 345 -9.24 -7.98 -27.88
N LEU A 346 -10.46 -7.44 -27.79
CA LEU A 346 -11.19 -7.28 -26.53
C LEU A 346 -11.58 -8.61 -25.90
N LEU A 347 -11.82 -9.66 -26.70
CA LEU A 347 -12.12 -11.00 -26.20
C LEU A 347 -10.88 -11.73 -25.64
N ILE A 348 -9.68 -11.28 -26.03
CA ILE A 348 -8.41 -11.79 -25.53
C ILE A 348 -8.01 -11.06 -24.23
N CYS A 349 -8.23 -9.73 -24.26
CA CYS A 349 -8.01 -8.86 -23.13
C CYS A 349 -8.87 -9.30 -21.97
#